data_AF-A0A957GDU3-F1
#
_entry.id   AF-A0A957GDU3-F1
#
_cell.length_a   1.000
_cell.length_b   1.000
_cell.length_c   1.000
_cell.angle_alpha   90.00
_cell.angle_beta   90.00
_cell.angle_gamma   90.00
#
_symmetry.space_group_name_H-M   'P 1'
#
loop_
_entity.id
_entity.type
_entity.pdbx_description
1 polymer ?
#
loop_
_entity_poly.entity_id
_entity_poly.type
_entity_poly.pdbx_seq_one_letter_code
_entity_poly.pdbx_strand_id
1 'polypeptide(L)'
;MLLEKKQRRELERRKGLARRTILQVIWLAISALVAVLLLRMLFAQGTLTMNLVYNKLLLPSWVPQWAAYAGMVLVIVIVMQFFFIFGYMLVSPEGRTRPGDASPYSREPDPLDQEYR
;
A
#
# COMPACT_ATOMS: atom_id res chain seq x y z
N MET A 1 -31.32 -24.70 -1.55
CA MET A 1 -30.18 -25.27 -2.32
C MET A 1 -29.47 -24.30 -3.28
N LEU A 2 -30.11 -23.72 -4.31
CA LEU A 2 -29.43 -22.76 -5.22
C LEU A 2 -29.09 -21.42 -4.54
N LEU A 3 -29.98 -20.91 -3.68
CA LEU A 3 -29.77 -19.68 -2.91
C LEU A 3 -28.67 -19.82 -1.85
N GLU A 4 -28.62 -20.96 -1.14
CA GLU A 4 -27.58 -21.24 -0.13
C GLU A 4 -26.19 -21.41 -0.75
N LYS A 5 -26.09 -22.01 -1.94
CA LYS A 5 -24.84 -22.07 -2.71
C LYS A 5 -24.38 -20.69 -3.18
N LYS A 6 -25.30 -19.78 -3.53
CA LYS A 6 -24.96 -18.39 -3.86
C LYS A 6 -24.46 -17.61 -2.64
N GLN A 7 -25.13 -17.73 -1.48
CA GLN A 7 -24.69 -17.10 -0.24
C GLN A 7 -23.32 -17.60 0.25
N ARG A 8 -23.03 -18.90 0.12
CA ARG A 8 -21.71 -19.45 0.45
C ARG A 8 -20.60 -18.90 -0.46
N ARG A 9 -20.86 -18.75 -1.76
CA ARG A 9 -19.91 -18.14 -2.71
C ARG A 9 -19.66 -16.66 -2.39
N GLU A 10 -20.68 -15.92 -1.96
CA GLU A 10 -20.50 -14.53 -1.51
C GLU A 10 -19.71 -14.43 -0.21
N LEU A 11 -19.97 -15.34 0.75
CA LEU A 11 -19.20 -15.42 2.00
C LEU A 11 -17.74 -15.81 1.77
N GLU A 12 -17.46 -16.72 0.84
CA GLU A 12 -16.10 -17.12 0.45
C GLU A 12 -15.35 -15.97 -0.26
N ARG A 13 -16.01 -15.26 -1.18
CA ARG A 13 -15.44 -14.08 -1.84
C ARG A 13 -15.13 -12.95 -0.85
N ARG A 14 -16.01 -12.71 0.14
CA ARG A 14 -15.78 -11.69 1.19
C ARG A 14 -14.62 -12.06 2.11
N LYS A 15 -14.45 -13.35 2.44
CA LYS A 15 -13.31 -13.81 3.26
C LYS A 15 -11.98 -13.62 2.55
N GLY A 16 -11.91 -13.80 1.24
CA GLY A 16 -10.71 -13.56 0.44
C GLY A 16 -10.28 -12.08 0.46
N LEU A 17 -11.23 -11.17 0.28
CA LEU A 17 -10.98 -9.72 0.29
C LEU A 17 -10.50 -9.24 1.68
N ALA A 18 -11.17 -9.68 2.75
CA ALA A 18 -10.80 -9.30 4.11
C ALA A 18 -9.39 -9.78 4.50
N ARG A 19 -9.01 -11.01 4.12
CA ARG A 19 -7.67 -11.54 4.40
C ARG A 19 -6.58 -10.75 3.69
N ARG A 20 -6.83 -10.34 2.43
CA ARG A 20 -5.90 -9.49 1.67
C ARG A 20 -5.71 -8.12 2.32
N THR A 21 -6.79 -7.47 2.74
CA THR A 21 -6.72 -6.18 3.43
C THR A 21 -5.97 -6.27 4.76
N ILE A 22 -6.23 -7.31 5.57
CA ILE A 22 -5.50 -7.52 6.84
C ILE A 22 -4.00 -7.68 6.60
N LEU A 23 -3.62 -8.49 5.61
CA LEU A 23 -2.21 -8.72 5.28
C LEU A 23 -1.54 -7.44 4.78
N GLN A 24 -2.25 -6.62 3.98
CA GLN A 24 -1.77 -5.33 3.51
C GLN A 24 -1.59 -4.32 4.65
N VAL A 25 -2.50 -4.28 5.62
CA VAL A 25 -2.38 -3.40 6.80
C VAL A 25 -1.20 -3.81 7.68
N ILE A 26 -1.03 -5.11 7.93
CA ILE A 26 0.14 -5.63 8.68
C ILE A 26 1.42 -5.28 7.94
N TRP A 27 1.46 -5.49 6.62
CA TRP A 27 2.62 -5.14 5.81
C TRP A 27 2.92 -3.65 5.82
N LEU A 28 1.88 -2.81 5.76
CA LEU A 28 2.01 -1.35 5.86
C LEU A 28 2.61 -0.93 7.20
N ALA A 29 2.15 -1.51 8.30
CA ALA A 29 2.72 -1.26 9.62
C ALA A 29 4.21 -1.67 9.70
N ILE A 30 4.57 -2.84 9.15
CA ILE A 30 5.96 -3.29 9.08
C ILE A 30 6.79 -2.33 8.22
N SER A 31 6.31 -1.93 7.05
CA SER A 31 7.02 -1.01 6.16
C SER A 31 7.26 0.36 6.80
N ALA A 32 6.29 0.87 7.56
CA ALA A 32 6.43 2.11 8.29
C ALA A 32 7.49 2.00 9.40
N LEU A 33 7.50 0.90 10.16
CA LEU A 33 8.52 0.63 11.17
C LEU A 33 9.92 0.57 10.54
N VAL A 34 10.07 -0.20 9.45
CA VAL A 34 11.34 -0.36 8.74
C VAL A 34 11.82 0.97 8.16
N ALA A 35 10.93 1.78 7.58
CA ALA A 35 11.26 3.10 7.05
C ALA A 35 11.83 4.04 8.14
N VAL A 36 11.21 4.05 9.33
CA VAL A 36 11.70 4.84 10.47
C VAL A 36 13.08 4.37 10.92
N LEU A 37 13.29 3.05 11.06
CA LEU A 37 14.59 2.50 11.45
C LEU A 37 15.68 2.81 10.43
N LEU A 38 15.38 2.65 9.13
CA LEU A 38 16.30 2.99 8.04
C LEU A 38 16.70 4.46 8.10
N LEU A 39 15.74 5.37 8.20
CA LEU A 39 16.03 6.80 8.29
C LEU A 39 16.85 7.11 9.53
N ARG A 40 16.52 6.54 10.69
CA ARG A 40 17.33 6.72 11.91
C ARG A 40 18.78 6.26 11.70
N MET A 41 19.01 5.11 11.06
CA MET A 41 20.36 4.65 10.75
C MET A 41 21.08 5.58 9.77
N LEU A 42 20.40 6.05 8.73
CA LEU A 42 20.94 6.97 7.72
C LEU A 42 21.33 8.33 8.31
N PHE A 43 20.54 8.85 9.25
CA PHE A 43 20.86 10.06 10.00
C PHE A 43 22.01 9.82 10.99
N ALA A 44 22.04 8.68 11.67
CA ALA A 44 23.11 8.34 12.62
C ALA A 44 24.48 8.17 11.95
N GLN A 45 24.51 7.67 10.70
CA GLN A 45 25.74 7.53 9.91
C GLN A 45 26.18 8.84 9.24
N GLY A 46 25.39 9.92 9.33
CA GLY A 46 25.69 11.20 8.71
C GLY A 46 25.53 11.24 7.17
N THR A 47 25.13 10.13 6.56
CA THR A 47 24.88 10.01 5.11
C THR A 47 23.73 10.90 4.66
N LEU A 48 22.73 11.08 5.54
CA LEU A 48 21.56 11.92 5.30
C LEU A 48 21.56 13.04 6.35
N THR A 49 21.57 14.29 5.88
CA THR A 49 21.49 15.48 6.74
C THR A 49 20.29 16.32 6.36
N MET A 50 19.71 17.00 7.34
CA MET A 50 18.52 17.83 7.09
C MET A 50 18.83 18.95 6.08
N ASN A 51 20.04 19.50 6.10
CA ASN A 51 20.47 20.47 5.09
C ASN A 51 20.43 19.91 3.67
N LEU A 52 20.84 18.66 3.46
CA LEU A 52 20.73 18.01 2.16
C LEU A 52 19.27 17.86 1.73
N VAL A 53 18.39 17.46 2.66
CA VAL A 53 16.96 17.29 2.36
C VAL A 53 16.32 18.61 1.95
N TYR A 54 16.52 19.70 2.71
CA TYR A 54 15.93 21.00 2.37
C TYR A 54 16.49 21.58 1.07
N ASN A 55 17.81 21.44 0.83
CA ASN A 55 18.44 21.97 -0.38
C ASN A 55 18.12 21.16 -1.63
N LYS A 56 18.02 19.81 -1.52
CA LYS A 56 17.75 18.94 -2.68
C LYS A 56 16.28 18.83 -3.02
N LEU A 57 15.38 18.80 -2.02
CA LEU A 57 13.93 18.82 -2.24
C LEU A 57 13.38 20.25 -2.40
N LEU A 58 14.22 21.28 -2.36
CA LEU A 58 13.80 22.69 -2.43
C LEU A 58 12.70 23.01 -1.40
N LEU A 59 12.81 22.42 -0.20
CA LEU A 59 11.81 22.61 0.83
C LEU A 59 11.96 24.01 1.41
N PRO A 60 10.85 24.78 1.48
CA PRO A 60 10.88 26.08 2.13
C PRO A 60 11.29 25.98 3.60
N SER A 61 11.99 27.00 4.10
CA SER A 61 12.46 27.06 5.49
C SER A 61 11.35 27.13 6.54
N TRP A 62 10.11 27.43 6.15
CA TRP A 62 8.94 27.40 7.04
C TRP A 62 8.45 25.97 7.32
N VAL A 63 8.89 24.97 6.57
CA VAL A 63 8.56 23.57 6.84
C VAL A 63 9.33 23.12 8.08
N PRO A 64 8.67 22.63 9.14
CA PRO A 64 9.36 22.16 10.33
C PRO A 64 10.04 20.81 10.08
N GLN A 65 11.16 20.56 10.78
CA GLN A 65 12.01 19.37 10.55
C GLN A 65 11.25 18.04 10.73
N TRP A 66 10.31 17.97 11.67
CA TRP A 66 9.49 16.77 11.88
C TRP A 66 8.58 16.47 10.69
N ALA A 67 8.09 17.50 9.99
CA ALA A 67 7.25 17.34 8.80
C ALA A 67 8.07 16.85 7.61
N ALA A 68 9.28 17.40 7.41
CA ALA A 68 10.22 16.89 6.41
C ALA A 68 10.60 15.42 6.70
N TYR A 69 10.82 15.07 7.97
CA TYR A 69 11.08 13.69 8.38
C TYR A 69 9.91 12.75 8.07
N ALA A 70 8.69 13.15 8.42
CA ALA A 70 7.48 12.40 8.10
C ALA A 70 7.30 12.22 6.58
N GLY A 71 7.60 13.26 5.79
CA GLY A 71 7.58 13.20 4.34
C GLY A 71 8.57 12.16 3.78
N MET A 72 9.79 12.10 4.31
CA MET A 72 10.77 11.09 3.92
C MET A 72 10.32 9.66 4.27
N VAL A 73 9.76 9.46 5.47
CA VAL A 73 9.20 8.16 5.88
C VAL A 73 8.13 7.74 4.87
N LEU A 74 7.23 8.66 4.52
CA LEU A 74 6.14 8.41 3.59
C LEU A 74 6.64 8.04 2.19
N VAL A 75 7.66 8.72 1.67
CA VAL A 75 8.30 8.38 0.39
C VAL A 75 8.87 6.96 0.41
N ILE A 76 9.61 6.59 1.48
CA ILE A 76 10.18 5.23 1.60
C ILE A 76 9.07 4.19 1.67
N VAL A 77 8.01 4.45 2.45
CA VAL A 77 6.86 3.56 2.55
C VAL A 77 6.20 3.38 1.18
N ILE A 78 5.98 4.45 0.41
CA ILE A 78 5.41 4.36 -0.95
C ILE A 78 6.28 3.48 -1.84
N VAL A 79 7.60 3.67 -1.83
CA VAL A 79 8.54 2.86 -2.61
C VAL A 79 8.47 1.39 -2.18
N MET A 80 8.44 1.10 -0.87
CA MET A 80 8.29 -0.26 -0.35
C MET A 80 6.95 -0.90 -0.74
N GLN A 81 5.86 -0.14 -0.70
CA GLN A 81 4.54 -0.60 -1.10
C GLN A 81 4.48 -0.92 -2.59
N PHE A 82 5.14 -0.11 -3.42
CA PHE A 82 5.29 -0.38 -4.85
C PHE A 82 5.94 -1.76 -5.06
N PHE A 83 7.09 -2.03 -4.45
CA PHE A 83 7.74 -3.34 -4.57
C PHE A 83 6.90 -4.48 -4.01
N PHE A 84 6.12 -4.24 -2.95
CA PHE A 84 5.22 -5.25 -2.40
C PHE A 84 4.09 -5.61 -3.36
N ILE A 85 3.46 -4.63 -4.02
CA ILE A 85 2.40 -4.89 -5.01
C ILE A 85 2.95 -5.71 -6.17
N PHE A 86 4.13 -5.34 -6.68
CA PHE A 86 4.80 -6.09 -7.75
C PHE A 86 5.21 -7.50 -7.31
N GLY A 87 5.77 -7.64 -6.11
CA GLY A 87 6.13 -8.95 -5.54
C GLY A 87 4.90 -9.84 -5.32
N TYR A 88 3.82 -9.27 -4.81
CA TYR A 88 2.54 -9.97 -4.64
C TYR A 88 1.98 -10.42 -5.99
N MET A 89 2.00 -9.57 -7.02
CA MET A 89 1.57 -9.93 -8.37
C MET A 89 2.39 -11.08 -8.97
N LEU A 90 3.67 -11.18 -8.63
CA LEU A 90 4.59 -12.18 -9.17
C LEU A 90 4.53 -13.52 -8.43
N VAL A 91 4.35 -13.50 -7.10
CA VAL A 91 4.42 -14.68 -6.21
C VAL A 91 3.04 -15.28 -5.88
N SER A 92 1.97 -14.47 -5.86
CA SER A 92 0.63 -14.94 -5.44
C SER A 92 -0.22 -15.44 -6.63
N PRO A 93 -0.77 -16.67 -6.58
CA PRO A 93 -1.77 -17.15 -7.54
C PRO A 93 -3.06 -16.31 -7.55
N GLU A 94 -3.40 -15.70 -6.41
CA GLU A 94 -4.53 -14.76 -6.23
C GLU A 94 -4.26 -13.39 -6.86
N GLY A 95 -2.99 -13.01 -7.05
CA GLY A 95 -2.59 -11.83 -7.84
C GLY A 95 -2.67 -12.06 -9.36
N ARG A 96 -2.69 -13.32 -9.80
CA ARG A 96 -2.92 -13.74 -11.19
C ARG A 96 -4.38 -14.04 -11.52
N THR A 97 -5.22 -14.23 -10.51
CA THR A 97 -6.65 -14.45 -10.72
C THR A 97 -7.31 -13.08 -10.89
N ARG A 98 -8.02 -12.91 -12.01
CA ARG A 98 -8.83 -11.70 -12.26
C ARG A 98 -9.66 -11.38 -11.01
N PRO A 99 -9.71 -10.11 -10.56
CA PRO A 99 -10.68 -9.70 -9.55
C PRO A 99 -12.05 -10.20 -10.03
N GLY A 100 -12.66 -11.08 -9.25
CA GLY A 100 -13.80 -11.85 -9.70
C GLY A 100 -14.94 -10.94 -10.12
N ASP A 101 -15.59 -11.27 -11.25
CA ASP A 101 -16.64 -10.44 -11.87
C ASP A 101 -17.60 -9.84 -10.85
N ALA A 102 -17.80 -8.52 -10.99
CA ALA A 102 -18.80 -7.75 -10.27
C ALA A 102 -20.16 -8.46 -10.37
N SER A 103 -20.81 -8.69 -9.23
CA SER A 103 -22.15 -9.26 -9.23
C SER A 103 -23.10 -8.27 -9.92
N PRO A 104 -24.11 -8.71 -10.68
CA PRO A 104 -25.10 -7.83 -11.32
C PRO A 104 -25.96 -7.00 -10.36
N TYR A 105 -25.71 -7.09 -9.03
CA TYR A 105 -26.39 -6.35 -7.98
C TYR A 105 -25.51 -5.28 -7.29
N SER A 106 -24.23 -5.13 -7.66
CA SER A 106 -23.43 -3.97 -7.19
C SER A 106 -23.84 -2.74 -7.99
N ARG A 107 -24.53 -1.81 -7.34
CA ARG A 107 -25.04 -0.56 -7.93
C ARG A 107 -23.99 0.49 -8.24
N GLU A 108 -22.73 0.26 -7.86
CA GLU A 108 -21.63 1.16 -8.15
C GLU A 108 -20.51 0.33 -8.79
N PRO A 109 -20.15 0.61 -10.06
CA PRO A 109 -18.93 0.07 -10.63
C PRO A 109 -17.75 0.61 -9.83
N ASP A 110 -16.79 -0.26 -9.53
CA ASP A 110 -15.55 0.11 -8.86
C ASP A 110 -14.86 1.20 -9.71
N PRO A 111 -14.50 2.38 -9.17
CA PRO A 111 -13.87 3.44 -9.94
C PRO A 111 -12.52 3.03 -10.57
N LEU A 112 -11.95 1.89 -10.17
CA LEU A 112 -10.76 1.28 -10.79
C LEU A 112 -11.06 0.49 -12.09
N ASP A 113 -12.33 0.19 -12.40
CA ASP A 113 -12.73 -0.58 -13.59
C ASP A 113 -13.04 0.32 -14.81
N GLN A 114 -13.02 1.65 -14.68
CA GLN A 114 -13.45 2.56 -15.75
C GLN A 114 -12.38 2.93 -16.78
N GLU A 115 -11.12 2.53 -16.61
CA GLU A 115 -10.03 3.07 -17.43
C GLU A 115 -9.33 2.01 -18.29
N TYR A 116 -10.09 1.23 -19.06
CA TYR A 116 -9.61 0.58 -20.30
C TYR A 116 -10.79 0.33 -21.25
N ARG A 117 -11.23 1.37 -21.96
CA ARG A 117 -11.90 1.22 -23.25
C ARG A 117 -11.57 2.35 -24.19
#